data_AF-A0A5J4SW18-F1
#
_entry.id   AF-A0A5J4SW18-F1
#
_cell.length_a   1.000
_cell.length_b   1.000
_cell.length_c   1.000
_cell.angle_alpha   90.00
_cell.angle_beta   90.00
_cell.angle_gamma   90.00
#
_symmetry.space_group_name_H-M   'P 1'
#
loop_
_entity.id
_entity.type
_entity.pdbx_description
1 polymer ?
#
loop_
_entity_poly.entity_id
_entity_poly.type
_entity_poly.pdbx_seq_one_letter_code
_entity_poly.pdbx_strand_id
1 'polypeptide(L)'
;MIESISVLKDAAAAIYGSRSATGVIFVKTKRGQISKPKISYNGQFGYTDEFYRSKMMDSYNFGRTWNAIRTADPTGTYDKRKDLFQADELAAMQTLNYDLLDKYWSSGLTQKHAINVSGGSESATYFASISYITQDGNLGKIDYNRWNYRAGVDAKINKWTKASLQVSGDYGDKTKAYIKVGGEDPEKDYITLLTRPRYIPEFAGDLPIAGYGITNGRIEQTQEYNYTVVQNLGNFSKSKPQNMTINGALEYDFGWSKILKGLKFKATYSKSIGTTEDNQYGSDYTLYKFADSGRGGSGNHLYMDTEGYPLNFNGMTTFLYPMVISFDG
;
A
#
# COMPACT_ATOMS: atom_id res chain seq x y z
N MET A 1 6.48 22.10 -10.35
CA MET A 1 7.84 21.48 -10.34
C MET A 1 8.35 21.05 -11.72
N ILE A 2 7.56 20.34 -12.54
CA ILE A 2 8.00 19.92 -13.89
C ILE A 2 7.71 21.04 -14.91
N GLU A 3 8.67 21.30 -15.80
CA GLU A 3 8.55 22.20 -16.95
C GLU A 3 8.21 21.42 -18.21
N SER A 4 8.94 20.34 -18.48
CA SER A 4 8.68 19.46 -19.61
C SER A 4 9.17 18.03 -19.35
N ILE A 5 8.53 17.07 -20.02
CA ILE A 5 8.97 15.67 -20.07
C ILE A 5 9.20 15.34 -21.54
N SER A 6 10.37 14.81 -21.87
CA SER A 6 10.74 14.40 -23.22
C SER A 6 11.15 12.94 -23.20
N VAL A 7 10.55 12.13 -24.06
CA VAL A 7 10.85 10.70 -24.17
C VAL A 7 11.71 10.49 -25.42
N LEU A 8 12.96 10.08 -25.22
CA LEU A 8 13.87 9.70 -26.30
C LEU A 8 13.78 8.19 -26.50
N LYS A 9 13.26 7.78 -27.65
CA LYS A 9 13.25 6.39 -28.10
C LYS A 9 14.47 6.16 -29.00
N ASP A 10 15.08 4.98 -28.91
CA ASP A 10 16.16 4.49 -29.77
C ASP A 10 17.50 5.27 -29.70
N ALA A 11 18.25 5.29 -30.82
CA ALA A 11 19.64 5.76 -30.93
C ALA A 11 19.88 7.22 -30.51
N ALA A 12 18.84 8.05 -30.40
CA ALA A 12 18.93 9.40 -29.84
C ALA A 12 19.33 9.42 -28.35
N ALA A 13 19.13 8.31 -27.65
CA ALA A 13 19.51 8.14 -26.25
C ALA A 13 20.99 7.72 -26.07
N ALA A 14 21.69 7.32 -27.13
CA ALA A 14 23.06 6.79 -27.08
C ALA A 14 24.10 7.78 -26.51
N ILE A 15 23.81 9.09 -26.57
CA ILE A 15 24.65 10.16 -26.00
C ILE A 15 24.78 10.02 -24.47
N TYR A 16 23.84 9.36 -23.80
CA TYR A 16 23.81 9.17 -22.35
C TYR A 16 24.42 7.83 -21.88
N GLY A 17 25.05 7.07 -22.79
CA GLY A 17 25.84 5.88 -22.47
C GLY A 17 25.06 4.56 -22.49
N SER A 18 25.74 3.46 -22.10
CA SER A 18 25.27 2.07 -22.23
C SER A 18 23.95 1.75 -21.51
N ARG A 19 23.57 2.55 -20.52
CA ARG A 19 22.29 2.43 -19.78
C ARG A 19 21.08 2.96 -20.55
N SER A 20 21.29 3.53 -21.74
CA SER A 20 20.25 4.14 -22.57
C SER A 20 19.64 3.18 -23.60
N ALA A 21 20.04 1.91 -23.57
CA ALA A 21 19.58 0.87 -24.50
C ALA A 21 18.06 0.63 -24.45
N THR A 22 17.40 1.01 -23.35
CA THR A 22 15.95 0.92 -23.14
C THR A 22 15.21 2.26 -23.36
N GLY A 23 15.90 3.30 -23.84
CA GLY A 23 15.37 4.66 -24.00
C GLY A 23 15.59 5.54 -22.76
N VAL A 24 15.41 6.86 -22.91
CA VAL A 24 15.66 7.85 -21.84
C VAL A 24 14.48 8.81 -21.70
N ILE A 25 14.01 9.00 -20.48
CA ILE A 25 13.03 10.03 -20.14
C ILE A 25 13.78 11.23 -19.56
N PHE A 26 13.79 12.34 -20.29
CA PHE A 26 14.36 13.60 -19.85
C PHE A 26 13.28 14.45 -19.18
N VAL A 27 13.43 14.73 -17.89
CA VAL A 27 12.53 15.61 -17.14
C VAL A 27 13.23 16.94 -16.93
N LYS A 28 12.75 17.99 -17.60
CA LYS A 28 13.15 19.36 -17.31
C LYS A 28 12.25 19.91 -16.22
N THR A 29 12.88 20.50 -15.22
CA THR A 29 12.20 21.06 -14.04
C THR A 29 12.20 22.57 -14.12
N LYS A 30 11.13 23.20 -13.62
CA LYS A 30 10.97 24.65 -13.67
C LYS A 30 12.15 25.32 -12.97
N ARG A 31 12.74 26.31 -13.63
CA ARG A 31 13.76 27.21 -13.09
C ARG A 31 13.19 28.61 -12.91
N GLY A 32 13.94 29.48 -12.23
CA GLY A 32 13.61 30.89 -12.17
C GLY A 32 13.60 31.50 -13.57
N GLN A 33 12.76 32.52 -13.75
CA GLN A 33 12.64 33.26 -15.01
C GLN A 33 12.78 34.75 -14.73
N ILE A 34 13.41 35.48 -15.64
CA ILE A 34 13.51 36.94 -15.59
C ILE A 34 12.10 37.51 -15.77
N SER A 35 11.45 37.77 -14.64
CA SER A 35 10.06 38.19 -14.58
C SER A 35 9.74 38.65 -13.17
N LYS A 36 8.67 39.46 -13.05
CA LYS A 36 8.08 39.76 -11.75
C LYS A 36 7.74 38.45 -11.02
N PRO A 37 7.82 38.41 -9.68
CA PRO A 37 7.49 37.22 -8.91
C PRO A 37 6.12 36.65 -9.31
N LYS A 38 6.11 35.37 -9.71
CA LYS A 38 4.90 34.60 -10.01
C LYS A 38 4.70 33.56 -8.92
N ILE A 39 3.53 33.58 -8.31
CA ILE A 39 3.09 32.60 -7.34
C ILE A 39 1.99 31.77 -8.01
N SER A 40 2.09 30.45 -7.90
CA SER A 40 1.09 29.53 -8.42
C SER A 40 0.73 28.51 -7.35
N TYR A 41 -0.57 28.29 -7.18
CA TYR A 41 -1.13 27.26 -6.34
C TYR A 41 -1.85 26.23 -7.22
N ASN A 42 -1.70 24.95 -6.91
CA ASN A 42 -2.42 23.87 -7.54
C ASN A 42 -2.98 22.95 -6.46
N GLY A 43 -4.29 22.75 -6.46
CA GLY A 43 -5.01 21.84 -5.59
C GLY A 43 -5.64 20.74 -6.44
N GLN A 44 -5.51 19.49 -6.01
CA GLN A 44 -6.17 18.34 -6.61
C GLN A 44 -6.83 17.54 -5.50
N PHE A 45 -8.05 17.09 -5.76
CA PHE A 45 -8.81 16.19 -4.90
C PHE A 45 -9.33 15.03 -5.77
N GLY A 46 -9.38 13.84 -5.20
CA GLY A 46 -9.90 12.67 -5.89
C GLY A 46 -10.28 11.58 -4.91
N TYR A 47 -11.26 10.76 -5.30
CA TYR A 47 -11.61 9.53 -4.60
C TYR A 47 -11.08 8.35 -5.40
N THR A 48 -10.46 7.41 -4.72
CA THR A 48 -9.96 6.17 -5.30
C THR A 48 -10.84 5.04 -4.79
N ASP A 49 -11.40 4.26 -5.69
CA ASP A 49 -12.27 3.13 -5.37
C ASP A 49 -11.92 1.92 -6.26
N GLU A 50 -12.49 0.76 -5.95
CA GLU A 50 -12.29 -0.43 -6.77
C GLU A 50 -12.88 -0.25 -8.17
N PHE A 51 -12.06 -0.53 -9.19
CA PHE A 51 -12.54 -0.56 -10.56
C PHE A 51 -13.34 -1.83 -10.85
N TYR A 52 -12.94 -2.95 -10.26
CA TYR A 52 -13.55 -4.25 -10.46
C TYR A 52 -13.25 -5.17 -9.28
N ARG A 53 -14.30 -5.84 -8.78
CA ARG A 53 -14.20 -6.90 -7.79
C ARG A 53 -14.62 -8.23 -8.40
N SER A 54 -13.78 -9.26 -8.23
CA SER A 54 -14.13 -10.63 -8.66
C SER A 54 -15.33 -11.14 -7.89
N LYS A 55 -16.33 -11.65 -8.61
CA LYS A 55 -17.50 -12.28 -8.00
C LYS A 55 -17.12 -13.63 -7.42
N MET A 56 -17.28 -13.76 -6.11
CA MET A 56 -17.06 -15.02 -5.40
C MET A 56 -18.36 -15.80 -5.26
N MET A 57 -18.21 -17.11 -5.05
CA MET A 57 -19.33 -18.02 -4.86
C MET A 57 -20.09 -17.67 -3.58
N ASP A 58 -21.41 -17.71 -3.62
CA ASP A 58 -22.23 -17.64 -2.41
C ASP A 58 -22.07 -18.91 -1.56
N SER A 59 -22.52 -18.83 -0.31
CA SER A 59 -22.41 -19.92 0.66
C SER A 59 -23.06 -21.23 0.18
N TYR A 60 -24.24 -21.17 -0.43
CA TYR A 60 -24.96 -22.37 -0.88
C TYR A 60 -24.23 -23.08 -2.02
N ASN A 61 -23.83 -22.33 -3.04
CA ASN A 61 -23.06 -22.84 -4.15
C ASN A 61 -21.69 -23.36 -3.69
N PHE A 62 -21.07 -22.72 -2.68
CA PHE A 62 -19.83 -23.20 -2.07
C PHE A 62 -20.03 -24.59 -1.46
N GLY A 63 -21.06 -24.77 -0.63
CA GLY A 63 -21.35 -26.05 0.00
C GLY A 63 -21.67 -27.16 -1.01
N ARG A 64 -22.45 -26.83 -2.05
CA ARG A 64 -22.73 -27.75 -3.16
C ARG A 64 -21.48 -28.15 -3.93
N THR A 65 -20.63 -27.18 -4.24
CA THR A 65 -19.38 -27.41 -5.00
C THR A 65 -18.40 -28.23 -4.18
N TRP A 66 -18.29 -27.95 -2.88
CA TRP A 66 -17.51 -28.76 -1.95
C TRP A 66 -17.96 -30.22 -1.97
N ASN A 67 -19.27 -30.46 -1.82
CA ASN A 67 -19.83 -31.81 -1.84
C ASN A 67 -19.56 -32.51 -3.17
N ALA A 68 -19.72 -31.82 -4.30
CA ALA A 68 -19.46 -32.37 -5.62
C ALA A 68 -17.98 -32.75 -5.82
N ILE A 69 -17.05 -31.89 -5.41
CA ILE A 69 -15.60 -32.16 -5.50
C ILE A 69 -15.22 -33.34 -4.61
N ARG A 70 -15.69 -33.35 -3.35
CA ARG A 70 -15.34 -34.39 -2.37
C ARG A 70 -15.90 -35.76 -2.75
N THR A 71 -17.09 -35.80 -3.33
CA THR A 71 -17.72 -37.06 -3.78
C THR A 71 -17.15 -37.59 -5.10
N ALA A 72 -16.53 -36.73 -5.91
CA ALA A 72 -15.89 -37.09 -7.18
C ALA A 72 -14.43 -37.54 -7.02
N ASP A 73 -13.83 -37.41 -5.83
CA ASP A 73 -12.45 -37.82 -5.55
C ASP A 73 -12.30 -39.36 -5.67
N PRO A 74 -11.56 -39.88 -6.67
CA PRO A 74 -11.43 -41.31 -6.88
C PRO A 74 -10.46 -41.97 -5.89
N THR A 75 -9.76 -41.19 -5.07
CA THR A 75 -8.69 -41.65 -4.17
C THR A 75 -9.10 -41.73 -2.70
N GLY A 76 -10.25 -41.18 -2.32
CA GLY A 76 -10.60 -40.94 -0.92
C GLY A 76 -11.76 -41.79 -0.39
N THR A 77 -11.55 -42.42 0.77
CA THR A 77 -12.65 -42.72 1.70
C THR A 77 -12.97 -41.44 2.46
N TYR A 78 -14.25 -41.04 2.49
CA TYR A 78 -14.72 -39.86 3.23
C TYR A 78 -15.90 -40.21 4.14
N ASP A 79 -16.02 -39.51 5.26
CA ASP A 79 -17.16 -39.62 6.15
C ASP A 79 -18.30 -38.73 5.63
N LYS A 80 -19.40 -39.34 5.19
CA LYS A 80 -20.55 -38.61 4.64
C LYS A 80 -21.12 -37.56 5.58
N ARG A 81 -20.99 -37.73 6.89
CA ARG A 81 -21.50 -36.80 7.89
C ARG A 81 -20.51 -35.68 8.22
N LYS A 82 -19.21 -35.96 8.22
CA LYS A 82 -18.15 -35.01 8.65
C LYS A 82 -17.42 -34.31 7.52
N ASP A 83 -17.44 -34.87 6.31
CA ASP A 83 -16.67 -34.35 5.17
C ASP A 83 -17.56 -33.66 4.12
N LEU A 84 -18.89 -33.72 4.29
CA LEU A 84 -19.89 -33.14 3.39
C LEU A 84 -20.86 -32.25 4.16
N PHE A 85 -21.29 -31.15 3.53
CA PHE A 85 -22.41 -30.36 4.03
C PHE A 85 -23.72 -31.16 3.91
N GLN A 86 -24.49 -31.18 4.98
CA GLN A 86 -25.77 -31.89 5.08
C GLN A 86 -26.92 -31.04 4.50
N ALA A 87 -28.09 -31.66 4.31
CA ALA A 87 -29.23 -31.00 3.67
C ALA A 87 -29.74 -29.78 4.47
N ASP A 88 -29.78 -29.89 5.79
CA ASP A 88 -30.13 -28.80 6.71
C ASP A 88 -29.09 -27.68 6.68
N GLU A 89 -27.80 -28.03 6.60
CA GLU A 89 -26.71 -27.05 6.50
C GLU A 89 -26.76 -26.28 5.17
N LEU A 90 -26.96 -27.00 4.05
CA LEU A 90 -27.13 -26.38 2.74
C LEU A 90 -28.35 -25.46 2.71
N ALA A 91 -29.45 -25.84 3.36
CA ALA A 91 -30.63 -24.97 3.48
C ALA A 91 -30.29 -23.68 4.25
N ALA A 92 -29.62 -23.77 5.39
CA ALA A 92 -29.20 -22.60 6.16
C ALA A 92 -28.24 -21.69 5.37
N MET A 93 -27.28 -22.28 4.62
CA MET A 93 -26.33 -21.56 3.79
C MET A 93 -26.97 -20.68 2.71
N GLN A 94 -28.22 -20.92 2.29
CA GLN A 94 -28.92 -20.04 1.36
C GLN A 94 -29.13 -18.62 1.89
N THR A 95 -29.16 -18.46 3.22
CA THR A 95 -29.34 -17.17 3.89
C THR A 95 -28.03 -16.55 4.38
N LEU A 96 -26.91 -17.29 4.30
CA LEU A 96 -25.61 -16.85 4.79
C LEU A 96 -24.81 -16.15 3.69
N ASN A 97 -24.33 -14.94 3.97
CA ASN A 97 -23.48 -14.19 3.06
C ASN A 97 -22.59 -13.17 3.80
N TYR A 98 -21.55 -13.65 4.47
CA TYR A 98 -20.53 -12.83 5.11
C TYR A 98 -19.49 -12.37 4.08
N ASP A 99 -19.78 -11.29 3.37
CA ASP A 99 -18.82 -10.63 2.48
C ASP A 99 -17.91 -9.68 3.28
N LEU A 100 -16.81 -10.21 3.80
CA LEU A 100 -15.92 -9.43 4.67
C LEU A 100 -15.15 -8.35 3.91
N LEU A 101 -14.79 -8.61 2.65
CA LEU A 101 -14.12 -7.58 1.85
C LEU A 101 -15.06 -6.39 1.65
N ASP A 102 -16.32 -6.64 1.30
CA ASP A 102 -17.32 -5.58 1.15
C ASP A 102 -17.53 -4.79 2.45
N LYS A 103 -17.59 -5.49 3.58
CA LYS A 103 -17.72 -4.88 4.91
C LYS A 103 -16.58 -3.92 5.26
N TYR A 104 -15.35 -4.21 4.83
CA TYR A 104 -14.15 -3.43 5.20
C TYR A 104 -13.63 -2.50 4.13
N TRP A 105 -14.07 -2.68 2.90
CA TRP A 105 -13.67 -1.83 1.80
C TRP A 105 -14.26 -0.43 1.96
N SER A 106 -13.45 0.58 1.67
CA SER A 106 -13.90 1.97 1.62
C SER A 106 -13.18 2.72 0.50
N SER A 107 -13.81 3.75 -0.04
CA SER A 107 -13.16 4.63 -1.02
C SER A 107 -12.14 5.53 -0.32
N GLY A 108 -10.88 5.51 -0.77
CA GLY A 108 -9.82 6.36 -0.21
C GLY A 108 -9.84 7.77 -0.78
N LEU A 109 -9.69 8.78 0.08
CA LEU A 109 -9.52 10.17 -0.34
C LEU A 109 -8.05 10.43 -0.72
N THR A 110 -7.85 11.15 -1.81
CA THR A 110 -6.55 11.65 -2.24
C THR A 110 -6.61 13.14 -2.41
N GLN A 111 -5.61 13.85 -1.87
CA GLN A 111 -5.47 15.28 -2.06
C GLN A 111 -4.02 15.66 -2.27
N LYS A 112 -3.83 16.72 -3.05
CA LYS A 112 -2.52 17.27 -3.34
C LYS A 112 -2.60 18.78 -3.38
N HIS A 113 -1.72 19.42 -2.62
CA HIS A 113 -1.56 20.87 -2.59
C HIS A 113 -0.14 21.19 -2.99
N ALA A 114 0.04 22.07 -3.98
CA ALA A 114 1.36 22.49 -4.43
C ALA A 114 1.42 24.00 -4.59
N ILE A 115 2.39 24.62 -3.93
CA ILE A 115 2.70 26.04 -4.09
C ILE A 115 4.04 26.12 -4.81
N ASN A 116 4.14 26.99 -5.81
CA ASN A 116 5.38 27.29 -6.50
C ASN A 116 5.54 28.80 -6.61
N VAL A 117 6.74 29.28 -6.34
CA VAL A 117 7.16 30.67 -6.50
C VAL A 117 8.35 30.71 -7.44
N SER A 118 8.30 31.59 -8.44
CA SER A 118 9.39 31.78 -9.39
C SER A 118 9.51 33.22 -9.80
N GLY A 119 10.72 33.70 -10.01
CA GLY A 119 10.95 35.07 -10.48
C GLY A 119 12.43 35.36 -10.60
N GLY A 120 12.76 36.60 -10.89
CA GLY A 120 14.15 37.03 -11.00
C GLY A 120 14.35 38.27 -11.84
N SER A 121 15.55 38.81 -11.75
CA SER A 121 16.07 39.84 -12.62
C SER A 121 17.15 39.25 -13.54
N GLU A 122 17.78 40.09 -14.36
CA GLU A 122 18.88 39.66 -15.21
C GLU A 122 20.09 39.12 -14.43
N SER A 123 20.27 39.59 -13.19
CA SER A 123 21.40 39.22 -12.31
C SER A 123 21.16 37.92 -11.57
N ALA A 124 19.93 37.62 -11.18
CA ALA A 124 19.61 36.39 -10.47
C ALA A 124 18.16 35.96 -10.68
N THR A 125 17.97 34.65 -10.83
CA THR A 125 16.65 34.03 -10.91
C THR A 125 16.51 32.97 -9.84
N TYR A 126 15.29 32.79 -9.32
CA TYR A 126 15.00 31.87 -8.23
C TYR A 126 13.72 31.08 -8.49
N PHE A 127 13.67 29.89 -7.91
CA PHE A 127 12.52 29.01 -7.89
C PHE A 127 12.40 28.36 -6.52
N ALA A 128 11.19 28.32 -5.97
CA ALA A 128 10.86 27.56 -4.77
C ALA A 128 9.54 26.82 -4.98
N SER A 129 9.42 25.61 -4.47
CA SER A 129 8.19 24.84 -4.50
C SER A 129 8.10 23.93 -3.30
N ILE A 130 6.90 23.82 -2.77
CA ILE A 130 6.51 22.85 -1.76
C ILE A 130 5.21 22.19 -2.22
N SER A 131 5.09 20.89 -2.00
CA SER A 131 3.81 20.20 -2.17
C SER A 131 3.60 19.14 -1.12
N TYR A 132 2.35 19.02 -0.68
CA TYR A 132 1.89 18.00 0.23
C TYR A 132 0.89 17.10 -0.49
N ILE A 133 1.02 15.79 -0.29
CA ILE A 133 0.15 14.76 -0.83
C ILE A 133 -0.32 13.92 0.35
N THR A 134 -1.64 13.65 0.42
CA THR A 134 -2.20 12.62 1.29
C THR A 134 -2.99 11.63 0.45
N GLN A 135 -2.90 10.37 0.83
CA GLN A 135 -3.63 9.28 0.22
C GLN A 135 -4.06 8.31 1.31
N ASP A 136 -5.36 8.20 1.47
CA ASP A 136 -5.98 7.22 2.36
C ASP A 136 -6.13 5.90 1.61
N GLY A 137 -6.02 4.80 2.34
CA GLY A 137 -6.12 3.45 1.82
C GLY A 137 -7.57 2.99 1.69
N ASN A 138 -7.80 2.04 0.78
CA ASN A 138 -9.11 1.45 0.59
C ASN A 138 -9.46 0.34 1.59
N LEU A 139 -8.44 -0.22 2.24
CA LEU A 139 -8.56 -1.33 3.16
C LEU A 139 -7.66 -1.10 4.37
N GLY A 140 -8.28 -0.97 5.54
CA GLY A 140 -7.59 -0.85 6.82
C GLY A 140 -6.85 0.45 7.00
N LYS A 141 -6.02 0.52 8.04
CA LYS A 141 -5.20 1.70 8.37
C LYS A 141 -3.98 1.80 7.45
N ILE A 142 -4.19 2.08 6.18
CA ILE A 142 -3.12 2.36 5.21
C ILE A 142 -3.17 3.84 4.86
N ASP A 143 -2.22 4.62 5.37
CA ASP A 143 -2.16 6.06 5.12
C ASP A 143 -0.79 6.42 4.54
N TYR A 144 -0.80 7.28 3.52
CA TYR A 144 0.43 7.79 2.93
C TYR A 144 0.41 9.32 2.81
N ASN A 145 1.36 9.94 3.49
CA ASN A 145 1.60 11.37 3.46
C ASN A 145 2.98 11.66 2.89
N ARG A 146 3.09 12.62 1.96
CA ARG A 146 4.39 13.00 1.40
C ARG A 146 4.52 14.51 1.24
N TRP A 147 5.56 15.06 1.83
CA TRP A 147 6.06 16.39 1.52
C TRP A 147 7.11 16.28 0.42
N ASN A 148 7.04 17.17 -0.55
CA ASN A 148 8.09 17.39 -1.53
C ASN A 148 8.47 18.85 -1.50
N TYR A 149 9.76 19.14 -1.49
CA TYR A 149 10.25 20.51 -1.50
C TYR A 149 11.40 20.66 -2.48
N ARG A 150 11.51 21.87 -3.03
CA ARG A 150 12.60 22.23 -3.91
C ARG A 150 12.83 23.72 -3.90
N ALA A 151 14.08 24.12 -3.78
CA ALA A 151 14.50 25.51 -3.92
C ALA A 151 15.73 25.56 -4.83
N GLY A 152 15.88 26.64 -5.58
CA GLY A 152 17.08 26.87 -6.37
C GLY A 152 17.23 28.31 -6.80
N VAL A 153 18.49 28.69 -6.99
CA VAL A 153 18.90 30.01 -7.45
C VAL A 153 19.94 29.85 -8.56
N ASP A 154 19.80 30.64 -9.61
CA ASP A 154 20.77 30.80 -10.68
C ASP A 154 21.19 32.27 -10.70
N ALA A 155 22.46 32.57 -10.44
CA ALA A 155 23.00 33.93 -10.33
C ALA A 155 24.10 34.17 -11.36
N LYS A 156 24.06 35.33 -12.05
CA LYS A 156 25.16 35.89 -12.81
C LYS A 156 25.96 36.79 -11.86
N ILE A 157 27.01 36.24 -11.26
CA ILE A 157 27.86 36.98 -10.31
C ILE A 157 28.50 38.19 -11.00
N ASN A 158 28.94 38.00 -12.24
CA ASN A 158 29.40 39.06 -13.13
C ASN A 158 29.23 38.61 -14.60
N LYS A 159 29.74 39.38 -15.57
CA LYS A 159 29.67 39.06 -17.01
C LYS A 159 30.34 37.73 -17.41
N TRP A 160 31.27 37.22 -16.59
CA TRP A 160 32.07 36.03 -16.86
C TRP A 160 31.67 34.83 -15.97
N THR A 161 31.04 35.07 -14.83
CA THR A 161 30.84 34.04 -13.81
C THR A 161 29.36 33.84 -13.50
N LYS A 162 28.90 32.59 -13.59
CA LYS A 162 27.55 32.17 -13.16
C LYS A 162 27.66 31.08 -12.11
N ALA A 163 26.81 31.16 -11.10
CA ALA A 163 26.68 30.12 -10.09
C ALA A 163 25.22 29.67 -10.00
N SER A 164 25.00 28.37 -9.78
CA SER A 164 23.69 27.82 -9.51
C SER A 164 23.74 26.92 -8.29
N LEU A 165 22.75 27.03 -7.42
CA LEU A 165 22.55 26.13 -6.30
C LEU A 165 21.10 25.68 -6.28
N GLN A 166 20.89 24.39 -6.04
CA GLN A 166 19.56 23.81 -5.93
C GLN A 166 19.55 22.76 -4.83
N VAL A 167 18.48 22.78 -4.05
CA VAL A 167 18.17 21.78 -3.03
C VAL A 167 16.80 21.22 -3.35
N SER A 168 16.64 19.91 -3.30
CA SER A 168 15.36 19.24 -3.42
C SER A 168 15.29 18.07 -2.47
N GLY A 169 14.09 17.71 -2.04
CA GLY A 169 13.91 16.55 -1.20
C GLY A 169 12.45 16.17 -1.03
N ASP A 170 12.26 15.05 -0.36
CA ASP A 170 10.98 14.56 0.06
C ASP A 170 11.04 13.93 1.44
N TYR A 171 9.90 13.97 2.10
CA TYR A 171 9.65 13.32 3.37
C TYR A 171 8.35 12.56 3.25
N GLY A 172 8.43 11.24 3.32
CA GLY A 172 7.29 10.34 3.36
C GLY A 172 6.96 9.93 4.78
N ASP A 173 5.67 9.72 5.06
CA ASP A 173 5.17 9.00 6.21
C ASP A 173 4.15 8.00 5.67
N LYS A 174 4.50 6.72 5.72
CA LYS A 174 3.64 5.61 5.33
C LYS A 174 3.32 4.79 6.56
N THR A 175 2.04 4.65 6.86
CA THR A 175 1.55 3.76 7.92
C THR A 175 0.70 2.67 7.26
N LYS A 176 0.91 1.42 7.66
CA LYS A 176 0.04 0.29 7.31
C LYS A 176 -0.28 -0.52 8.55
N ALA A 177 -1.40 -1.24 8.56
CA ALA A 177 -1.66 -2.26 9.57
C ALA A 177 -0.52 -3.31 9.54
N TYR A 178 -0.04 -3.71 10.72
CA TYR A 178 1.00 -4.74 10.83
C TYR A 178 0.39 -6.11 11.11
N ILE A 179 0.52 -7.00 10.13
CA ILE A 179 -0.17 -8.29 10.09
C ILE A 179 0.85 -9.32 9.62
N LYS A 180 1.07 -10.38 10.41
CA LYS A 180 1.96 -11.50 10.03
C LYS A 180 1.22 -12.77 9.61
N VAL A 181 -0.10 -12.74 9.63
CA VAL A 181 -0.95 -13.90 9.31
C VAL A 181 -0.98 -14.05 7.79
N GLY A 182 -0.34 -15.08 7.27
CA GLY A 182 -0.21 -15.28 5.82
C GLY A 182 0.81 -14.35 5.13
N GLY A 183 1.22 -13.23 5.75
CA GLY A 183 2.31 -12.34 5.34
C GLY A 183 2.01 -10.85 5.55
N GLU A 184 3.00 -9.98 5.37
CA GLU A 184 2.91 -8.53 5.67
C GLU A 184 2.49 -7.64 4.48
N ASP A 185 1.88 -8.26 3.46
CA ASP A 185 1.49 -7.60 2.21
C ASP A 185 0.00 -7.23 2.23
N PRO A 186 -0.37 -5.95 2.06
CA PRO A 186 -1.78 -5.54 1.94
C PRO A 186 -2.57 -6.30 0.87
N GLU A 187 -1.92 -6.80 -0.20
CA GLU A 187 -2.58 -7.63 -1.21
C GLU A 187 -3.10 -8.95 -0.61
N LYS A 188 -2.39 -9.49 0.41
CA LYS A 188 -2.83 -10.70 1.11
C LYS A 188 -4.05 -10.45 1.98
N ASP A 189 -4.17 -9.27 2.58
CA ASP A 189 -5.39 -8.91 3.32
C ASP A 189 -6.59 -8.90 2.37
N TYR A 190 -6.45 -8.25 1.22
CA TYR A 190 -7.49 -8.22 0.18
C TYR A 190 -7.87 -9.64 -0.27
N ILE A 191 -6.89 -10.47 -0.64
CA ILE A 191 -7.15 -11.84 -1.11
C ILE A 191 -7.76 -12.71 -0.01
N THR A 192 -7.30 -12.58 1.23
CA THR A 192 -7.82 -13.38 2.37
C THR A 192 -9.26 -13.02 2.67
N LEU A 193 -9.62 -11.73 2.65
CA LEU A 193 -11.00 -11.27 2.83
C LEU A 193 -11.89 -11.69 1.66
N LEU A 194 -11.37 -11.59 0.42
CA LEU A 194 -12.10 -11.94 -0.79
C LEU A 194 -12.39 -13.44 -0.87
N THR A 195 -11.42 -14.28 -0.52
CA THR A 195 -11.52 -15.75 -0.68
C THR A 195 -12.09 -16.46 0.54
N ARG A 196 -12.32 -15.77 1.66
CA ARG A 196 -12.94 -16.37 2.84
C ARG A 196 -14.34 -16.90 2.49
N PRO A 197 -14.66 -18.18 2.79
CA PRO A 197 -15.98 -18.72 2.53
C PRO A 197 -17.08 -17.93 3.22
N ARG A 198 -18.09 -17.51 2.45
CA ARG A 198 -19.11 -16.56 2.89
C ARG A 198 -20.10 -17.11 3.94
N TYR A 199 -19.99 -18.37 4.32
CA TYR A 199 -20.78 -18.96 5.40
C TYR A 199 -20.10 -18.85 6.78
N ILE A 200 -18.83 -18.41 6.81
CA ILE A 200 -18.01 -18.35 8.02
C ILE A 200 -17.98 -16.89 8.53
N PRO A 201 -18.61 -16.58 9.68
CA PRO A 201 -18.53 -15.27 10.30
C PRO A 201 -17.12 -15.02 10.89
N GLU A 202 -16.89 -13.77 11.30
CA GLU A 202 -15.69 -13.41 12.08
C GLU A 202 -15.83 -13.72 13.57
N PHE A 203 -17.07 -13.72 14.06
CA PHE A 203 -17.39 -13.90 15.47
C PHE A 203 -18.48 -14.96 15.64
N ALA A 204 -18.41 -15.71 16.74
CA ALA A 204 -19.53 -16.47 17.26
C ALA A 204 -19.92 -15.87 18.60
N GLY A 205 -21.08 -15.20 18.67
CA GLY A 205 -21.37 -14.27 19.75
C GLY A 205 -20.33 -13.14 19.78
N ASP A 206 -19.72 -12.89 20.93
CA ASP A 206 -18.66 -11.88 21.11
C ASP A 206 -17.23 -12.46 20.92
N LEU A 207 -17.12 -13.76 20.61
CA LEU A 207 -15.84 -14.45 20.54
C LEU A 207 -15.30 -14.44 19.11
N PRO A 208 -14.10 -13.88 18.84
CA PRO A 208 -13.50 -13.92 17.51
C PRO A 208 -13.04 -15.34 17.17
N ILE A 209 -13.45 -15.85 16.01
CA ILE A 209 -13.19 -17.25 15.65
C ILE A 209 -12.18 -17.40 14.51
N ALA A 210 -11.49 -18.54 14.49
CA ALA A 210 -10.72 -18.97 13.34
C ALA A 210 -11.64 -19.53 12.23
N GLY A 211 -11.33 -19.19 10.97
CA GLY A 211 -12.08 -19.59 9.78
C GLY A 211 -11.68 -20.96 9.21
N TYR A 212 -11.60 -21.99 10.05
CA TYR A 212 -11.11 -23.31 9.65
C TYR A 212 -11.98 -24.07 8.63
N GLY A 213 -13.18 -23.59 8.34
CA GLY A 213 -14.06 -24.20 7.34
C GLY A 213 -14.49 -25.61 7.74
N ILE A 214 -14.89 -26.44 6.78
CA ILE A 214 -15.54 -27.73 7.06
C ILE A 214 -14.71 -28.68 7.95
N THR A 215 -13.39 -28.74 7.75
CA THR A 215 -12.48 -29.64 8.50
C THR A 215 -12.35 -29.29 9.98
N ASN A 216 -12.81 -28.09 10.39
CA ASN A 216 -12.60 -27.54 11.73
C ASN A 216 -11.12 -27.50 12.15
N GLY A 217 -10.17 -27.66 11.23
CA GLY A 217 -8.75 -27.69 11.51
C GLY A 217 -7.99 -26.72 10.63
N ARG A 218 -6.82 -26.29 11.09
CA ARG A 218 -5.96 -25.42 10.31
C ARG A 218 -5.40 -26.15 9.11
N ILE A 219 -5.78 -25.69 7.92
CA ILE A 219 -5.19 -26.05 6.63
C ILE A 219 -4.15 -24.99 6.25
N GLU A 220 -4.50 -23.72 6.42
CA GLU A 220 -3.63 -22.58 6.14
C GLU A 220 -3.62 -21.58 7.30
N GLN A 221 -2.49 -20.88 7.46
CA GLN A 221 -2.32 -19.84 8.49
C GLN A 221 -3.31 -18.67 8.30
N THR A 222 -3.70 -18.35 7.07
CA THR A 222 -4.69 -17.31 6.72
C THR A 222 -6.06 -17.55 7.35
N GLN A 223 -6.40 -18.79 7.70
CA GLN A 223 -7.66 -19.10 8.40
C GLN A 223 -7.69 -18.55 9.84
N GLU A 224 -6.54 -18.29 10.43
CA GLU A 224 -6.39 -17.62 11.73
C GLU A 224 -6.42 -16.08 11.59
N TYR A 225 -6.68 -15.55 10.39
CA TYR A 225 -6.82 -14.12 10.19
C TYR A 225 -8.21 -13.65 10.61
N ASN A 226 -8.26 -12.73 11.58
CA ASN A 226 -9.46 -12.01 11.97
C ASN A 226 -9.23 -10.51 11.81
N TYR A 227 -9.78 -9.96 10.74
CA TYR A 227 -9.52 -8.58 10.33
C TYR A 227 -9.95 -7.57 11.39
N THR A 228 -11.18 -7.72 11.92
CA THR A 228 -11.70 -6.82 12.96
C THR A 228 -10.76 -6.74 14.16
N VAL A 229 -10.37 -7.89 14.70
CA VAL A 229 -9.50 -7.94 15.90
C VAL A 229 -8.17 -7.27 15.59
N VAL A 230 -7.54 -7.63 14.48
CA VAL A 230 -6.21 -7.10 14.11
C VAL A 230 -6.23 -5.58 13.91
N GLN A 231 -7.26 -5.02 13.27
CA GLN A 231 -7.37 -3.56 13.10
C GLN A 231 -7.62 -2.82 14.42
N ASN A 232 -8.31 -3.45 15.37
CA ASN A 232 -8.63 -2.88 16.68
C ASN A 232 -7.46 -2.89 17.66
N LEU A 233 -6.49 -3.79 17.49
CA LEU A 233 -5.27 -3.85 18.32
C LEU A 233 -4.37 -2.62 18.15
N GLY A 234 -4.53 -1.87 17.05
CA GLY A 234 -3.67 -0.72 16.76
C GLY A 234 -2.26 -1.11 16.30
N ASN A 235 -2.08 -2.34 15.83
CA ASN A 235 -0.80 -2.80 15.28
C ASN A 235 -0.46 -2.05 14.00
N PHE A 236 0.78 -1.58 13.88
CA PHE A 236 1.21 -0.76 12.75
C PHE A 236 2.64 -1.03 12.33
N SER A 237 2.89 -0.84 11.04
CA SER A 237 4.22 -0.73 10.46
C SER A 237 4.30 0.64 9.82
N LYS A 238 5.27 1.42 10.26
CA LYS A 238 5.45 2.81 9.89
C LYS A 238 6.83 3.01 9.28
N SER A 239 6.88 3.55 8.07
CA SER A 239 8.11 3.86 7.35
C SER A 239 8.15 5.34 7.00
N LYS A 240 9.24 6.02 7.35
CA LYS A 240 9.43 7.45 7.14
C LYS A 240 10.68 7.73 6.30
N PRO A 241 10.65 7.47 4.99
CA PRO A 241 11.78 7.79 4.12
C PRO A 241 11.96 9.31 4.02
N GLN A 242 13.20 9.77 4.09
CA GLN A 242 13.61 11.14 3.84
C GLN A 242 14.72 11.15 2.79
N ASN A 243 14.55 11.96 1.75
CA ASN A 243 15.54 12.10 0.69
C ASN A 243 15.87 13.57 0.50
N MET A 244 17.15 13.90 0.34
CA MET A 244 17.61 15.25 0.02
C MET A 244 18.75 15.19 -0.99
N THR A 245 18.66 16.03 -2.01
CA THR A 245 19.72 16.24 -3.00
C THR A 245 20.09 17.70 -3.07
N ILE A 246 21.40 17.97 -3.03
CA ILE A 246 22.00 19.29 -3.21
C ILE A 246 22.80 19.27 -4.50
N ASN A 247 22.51 20.20 -5.41
CA ASN A 247 23.20 20.36 -6.67
C ASN A 247 23.79 21.78 -6.75
N GLY A 248 25.10 21.88 -6.94
CA GLY A 248 25.82 23.12 -7.19
C GLY A 248 26.46 23.13 -8.58
N ALA A 249 26.54 24.28 -9.21
CA ALA A 249 27.37 24.47 -10.40
C ALA A 249 27.99 25.86 -10.43
N LEU A 250 29.19 25.96 -10.98
CA LEU A 250 29.91 27.19 -11.26
C LEU A 250 30.36 27.17 -12.72
N GLU A 251 30.04 28.22 -13.47
CA GLU A 251 30.45 28.42 -14.85
C GLU A 251 31.29 29.69 -14.92
N TYR A 252 32.47 29.62 -15.57
CA TYR A 252 33.36 30.74 -15.80
C TYR A 252 33.72 30.84 -17.28
N ASP A 253 33.54 32.02 -17.86
CA ASP A 253 33.81 32.35 -19.26
C ASP A 253 35.07 33.23 -19.33
N PHE A 254 36.07 32.80 -20.09
CA PHE A 254 37.37 33.47 -20.20
C PHE A 254 37.41 34.57 -21.27
N GLY A 255 36.27 35.07 -21.74
CA GLY A 255 36.24 36.06 -22.82
C GLY A 255 36.90 37.41 -22.53
N TRP A 256 37.43 37.64 -21.32
CA TRP A 256 38.34 38.75 -21.03
C TRP A 256 39.74 38.57 -21.65
N SER A 257 40.16 37.33 -21.92
CA SER A 257 41.43 37.02 -22.56
C SER A 257 41.23 36.84 -24.06
N LYS A 258 42.05 37.51 -24.88
CA LYS A 258 42.04 37.33 -26.35
C LYS A 258 42.44 35.91 -26.76
N ILE A 259 43.27 35.24 -25.95
CA ILE A 259 43.80 33.89 -26.23
C ILE A 259 42.78 32.82 -25.83
N LEU A 260 42.07 33.02 -24.72
CA LEU A 260 41.12 32.05 -24.18
C LEU A 260 39.66 32.38 -24.56
N LYS A 261 39.46 33.28 -25.52
CA LYS A 261 38.13 33.70 -25.97
C LYS A 261 37.39 32.49 -26.57
N GLY A 262 36.22 32.18 -26.02
CA GLY A 262 35.41 31.02 -26.41
C GLY A 262 35.58 29.81 -25.50
N LEU A 263 36.57 29.80 -24.60
CA LEU A 263 36.72 28.77 -23.58
C LEU A 263 35.76 29.03 -22.41
N LYS A 264 35.05 27.99 -21.99
CA LYS A 264 34.20 27.99 -20.79
C LYS A 264 34.59 26.85 -19.87
N PHE A 265 34.78 27.18 -18.59
CA PHE A 265 34.96 26.19 -17.54
C PHE A 265 33.63 26.00 -16.80
N LYS A 266 33.27 24.74 -16.54
CA LYS A 266 32.08 24.39 -15.76
C LYS A 266 32.44 23.33 -14.74
N ALA A 267 32.24 23.66 -13.47
CA ALA A 267 32.32 22.73 -12.35
C ALA A 267 30.91 22.44 -11.83
N THR A 268 30.63 21.17 -11.51
CA THR A 268 29.35 20.73 -10.94
C THR A 268 29.59 19.85 -9.74
N TYR A 269 28.77 20.00 -8.71
CA TYR A 269 28.78 19.17 -7.51
C TYR A 269 27.37 18.68 -7.22
N SER A 270 27.22 17.41 -6.85
CA SER A 270 25.94 16.83 -6.47
C SER A 270 26.13 15.92 -5.26
N LYS A 271 25.28 16.06 -4.25
CA LYS A 271 25.25 15.20 -3.07
C LYS A 271 23.81 14.79 -2.79
N SER A 272 23.58 13.48 -2.67
CA SER A 272 22.30 12.92 -2.24
C SER A 272 22.45 12.23 -0.90
N ILE A 273 21.49 12.44 -0.01
CA ILE A 273 21.40 11.85 1.32
C ILE A 273 20.00 11.25 1.42
N GLY A 274 19.93 9.99 1.84
CA GLY A 274 18.68 9.29 2.09
C GLY A 274 18.73 8.60 3.44
N THR A 275 17.67 8.70 4.21
CA THR A 275 17.48 8.02 5.48
C THR A 275 16.06 7.44 5.53
N THR A 276 15.88 6.32 6.22
CA THR A 276 14.57 5.74 6.47
C THR A 276 14.51 5.37 7.93
N GLU A 277 13.46 5.82 8.62
CA GLU A 277 13.11 5.38 9.97
C GLU A 277 11.95 4.40 9.84
N ASP A 278 12.12 3.18 10.35
CA ASP A 278 11.12 2.12 10.29
C ASP A 278 10.74 1.69 11.72
N ASN A 279 9.47 1.78 12.05
CA ASN A 279 8.93 1.37 13.34
C ASN A 279 7.83 0.33 13.14
N GLN A 280 7.85 -0.73 13.94
CA GLN A 280 6.82 -1.76 13.92
C GLN A 280 6.33 -2.04 15.34
N TYR A 281 5.01 -2.01 15.50
CA TYR A 281 4.33 -2.39 16.72
C TYR A 281 3.34 -3.50 16.41
N GLY A 282 3.53 -4.63 17.06
CA GLY A 282 2.64 -5.78 17.04
C GLY A 282 2.26 -6.19 18.45
N SER A 283 1.02 -6.62 18.61
CA SER A 283 0.49 -7.22 19.84
C SER A 283 -0.19 -8.54 19.50
N ASP A 284 -0.21 -9.44 20.47
CA ASP A 284 -0.82 -10.75 20.29
C ASP A 284 -2.34 -10.64 20.32
N TYR A 285 -3.03 -11.57 19.66
CA TYR A 285 -4.49 -11.69 19.80
C TYR A 285 -4.94 -13.13 19.95
N THR A 286 -6.11 -13.29 20.56
CA THR A 286 -6.71 -14.57 20.85
C THR A 286 -7.86 -14.85 19.89
N LEU A 287 -7.88 -16.06 19.32
CA LEU A 287 -9.01 -16.60 18.59
C LEU A 287 -9.57 -17.84 19.27
N TYR A 288 -10.81 -18.17 18.91
CA TYR A 288 -11.51 -19.33 19.41
C TYR A 288 -11.85 -20.32 18.29
N LYS A 289 -11.87 -21.61 18.64
CA LYS A 289 -12.37 -22.69 17.78
C LYS A 289 -13.35 -23.54 18.59
N PHE A 290 -14.46 -23.91 17.97
CA PHE A 290 -15.41 -24.90 18.51
C PHE A 290 -14.80 -26.31 18.58
N ALA A 291 -15.20 -27.09 19.58
CA ALA A 291 -14.98 -28.53 19.59
C ALA A 291 -15.63 -29.19 18.35
N ASP A 292 -15.22 -30.39 17.98
CA ASP A 292 -15.65 -31.04 16.72
C ASP A 292 -17.17 -31.29 16.64
N SER A 293 -17.87 -31.35 17.78
CA SER A 293 -19.33 -31.45 17.86
C SER A 293 -20.00 -30.17 18.41
N GLY A 294 -19.30 -29.04 18.38
CA GLY A 294 -19.77 -27.78 18.95
C GLY A 294 -20.28 -26.77 17.94
N ARG A 295 -20.27 -27.12 16.65
CA ARG A 295 -20.75 -26.29 15.53
C ARG A 295 -22.16 -26.70 15.14
N GLY A 296 -22.94 -25.77 14.61
CA GLY A 296 -24.30 -26.04 14.18
C GLY A 296 -24.36 -26.85 12.89
N GLY A 297 -25.56 -27.33 12.58
CA GLY A 297 -25.84 -28.26 11.50
C GLY A 297 -25.68 -29.72 11.92
N SER A 298 -26.42 -30.61 11.27
CA SER A 298 -26.37 -32.04 11.57
C SER A 298 -24.99 -32.66 11.30
N GLY A 299 -24.18 -32.05 10.43
CA GLY A 299 -22.78 -32.38 10.18
C GLY A 299 -21.79 -31.68 11.10
N ASN A 300 -22.22 -30.68 11.88
CA ASN A 300 -21.41 -29.78 12.69
C ASN A 300 -20.43 -28.94 11.84
N HIS A 301 -20.90 -28.32 10.74
CA HIS A 301 -20.04 -27.50 9.87
C HIS A 301 -20.29 -25.99 9.97
N LEU A 302 -21.42 -25.57 10.53
CA LEU A 302 -21.84 -24.17 10.52
C LEU A 302 -21.47 -23.44 11.82
N TYR A 303 -21.14 -22.16 11.68
CA TYR A 303 -20.80 -21.26 12.79
C TYR A 303 -22.02 -20.45 13.23
N MET A 304 -23.21 -21.03 13.09
CA MET A 304 -24.48 -20.47 13.52
C MET A 304 -25.36 -21.60 14.08
N ASP A 305 -26.39 -21.24 14.83
CA ASP A 305 -27.40 -22.18 15.25
C ASP A 305 -28.24 -22.68 14.07
N THR A 306 -28.59 -23.95 14.09
CA THR A 306 -29.58 -24.55 13.18
C THR A 306 -30.60 -25.33 14.01
N GLU A 307 -31.77 -25.59 13.43
CA GLU A 307 -32.83 -26.33 14.12
C GLU A 307 -32.33 -27.69 14.61
N GLY A 308 -32.37 -27.92 15.93
CA GLY A 308 -31.91 -29.15 16.56
C GLY A 308 -30.38 -29.27 16.78
N TYR A 309 -29.58 -28.33 16.27
CA TYR A 309 -28.12 -28.31 16.41
C TYR A 309 -27.62 -26.88 16.72
N PRO A 310 -27.71 -26.43 17.99
CA PRO A 310 -27.19 -25.14 18.42
C PRO A 310 -25.66 -25.17 18.60
N LEU A 311 -25.03 -24.00 18.55
CA LEU A 311 -23.63 -23.81 18.88
C LEU A 311 -23.37 -24.16 20.35
N ASN A 312 -22.29 -24.89 20.58
CA ASN A 312 -21.82 -25.23 21.92
C ASN A 312 -20.52 -24.49 22.23
N PHE A 313 -20.63 -23.42 23.01
CA PHE A 313 -19.50 -22.63 23.47
C PHE A 313 -18.67 -23.36 24.55
N ASN A 314 -19.22 -24.39 25.20
CA ASN A 314 -18.47 -25.18 26.17
C ASN A 314 -17.43 -26.05 25.44
N GLY A 315 -16.17 -25.93 25.86
CA GLY A 315 -15.07 -26.66 25.23
C GLY A 315 -14.46 -25.98 24.01
N MET A 316 -14.76 -24.70 23.77
CA MET A 316 -13.97 -23.92 22.82
C MET A 316 -12.50 -23.87 23.25
N THR A 317 -11.61 -23.92 22.27
CA THR A 317 -10.16 -23.81 22.47
C THR A 317 -9.69 -22.42 22.05
N THR A 318 -8.76 -21.85 22.80
CA THR A 318 -8.13 -20.55 22.51
C THR A 318 -6.78 -20.72 21.83
N PHE A 319 -6.51 -19.88 20.85
CA PHE A 319 -5.25 -19.83 20.11
C PHE A 319 -4.67 -18.42 20.26
N LEU A 320 -3.43 -18.33 20.73
CA LEU A 320 -2.69 -17.07 20.80
C LEU A 320 -1.85 -16.93 19.52
N TYR A 321 -1.98 -15.80 18.84
CA TYR A 321 -1.16 -15.49 17.69
C TYR A 321 -0.12 -14.42 18.04
N PRO A 322 1.16 -14.79 18.22
CA PRO A 322 2.18 -13.85 18.67
C PRO A 322 2.61 -12.86 17.57
N MET A 323 2.80 -11.59 17.92
CA MET A 323 3.33 -10.56 17.01
C MET A 323 4.63 -9.92 17.53
N VAL A 324 5.43 -9.38 16.60
CA VAL A 324 6.76 -8.82 16.90
C VAL A 324 6.66 -7.33 17.23
N ILE A 325 7.43 -6.89 18.22
CA ILE A 325 7.73 -5.48 18.51
C ILE A 325 9.16 -5.21 18.04
N SER A 326 9.36 -4.26 17.13
CA SER A 326 10.70 -3.84 16.69
C SER A 326 10.75 -2.34 16.45
N PHE A 327 11.71 -1.68 17.09
CA PHE A 327 12.03 -0.27 16.88
C PHE A 327 13.42 -0.21 16.26
N ASP A 328 13.51 0.11 14.98
CA ASP A 328 14.80 0.39 14.33
C ASP A 328 14.99 1.91 14.30
N GLY A 329 16.05 2.37 14.95
CA GLY A 329 16.37 3.80 15.17
C GLY A 329 17.27 4.41 14.11
#